data_AF-A0A6C0IG93-F1
#
_entry.id   AF-A0A6C0IG93-F1
#
_cell.length_a   1.000
_cell.length_b   1.000
_cell.length_c   1.000
_cell.angle_alpha   90.00
_cell.angle_beta   90.00
_cell.angle_gamma   90.00
#
_symmetry.space_group_name_H-M   'P 1'
#
loop_
_entity.id
_entity.type
_entity.pdbx_description
1 polymer ?
#
loop_
_entity_poly.entity_id
_entity_poly.type
_entity_poly.pdbx_seq_one_letter_code
_entity_poly.pdbx_strand_id
1 'polypeptide(L)'
;MKNWYASVYKALIMASVIAFIISFYSTGTVSLGALLSGYSVLILAVMMILLILFNNVIKLKTDASTLNVILSILSSSGPFLLMLGVIGLILYLIIRYKDIIVAGHVSQNYYTFSNIAIMLFLIQIYIVYTNIASDKFQITGKISPSSSSLIYLFGILTSLCSLILFTVLTYFTTDGFTVSNN
;
A
#
# COMPACT_ATOMS: atom_id res chain seq x y z
N MET A 1 -9.61 -24.71 2.74
CA MET A 1 -9.62 -23.31 3.21
C MET A 1 -8.32 -22.54 2.94
N LYS A 2 -7.12 -23.08 3.27
CA LYS A 2 -5.82 -22.39 2.98
C LYS A 2 -5.65 -21.98 1.50
N ASN A 3 -5.96 -22.87 0.56
CA ASN A 3 -5.80 -22.59 -0.88
C ASN A 3 -6.77 -21.53 -1.42
N TRP A 4 -8.02 -21.55 -0.96
CA TRP A 4 -9.02 -20.54 -1.34
C TRP A 4 -8.59 -19.16 -0.85
N TYR A 5 -8.25 -19.04 0.43
CA TYR A 5 -7.79 -17.77 1.01
C TYR A 5 -6.54 -17.25 0.30
N ALA A 6 -5.62 -18.17 -0.06
CA ALA A 6 -4.42 -17.83 -0.82
C ALA A 6 -4.71 -17.34 -2.23
N SER A 7 -5.68 -17.93 -2.90
CA SER A 7 -6.11 -17.47 -4.22
C SER A 7 -6.71 -16.07 -4.15
N VAL A 8 -7.53 -15.77 -3.14
CA VAL A 8 -8.19 -14.47 -2.98
C VAL A 8 -7.18 -13.34 -2.79
N TYR A 9 -6.26 -13.42 -1.82
CA TYR A 9 -5.30 -12.31 -1.63
C TYR A 9 -4.38 -12.13 -2.84
N LYS A 10 -4.01 -13.20 -3.55
CA LYS A 10 -3.20 -13.11 -4.79
C LYS A 10 -3.98 -12.41 -5.91
N ALA A 11 -5.26 -12.73 -6.06
CA ALA A 11 -6.13 -12.08 -7.03
C ALA A 11 -6.30 -10.59 -6.71
N LEU A 12 -6.48 -10.23 -5.44
CA LEU A 12 -6.56 -8.83 -5.01
C LEU A 12 -5.24 -8.09 -5.27
N ILE A 13 -4.08 -8.69 -4.97
CA ILE A 13 -2.78 -8.11 -5.33
C ILE A 13 -2.73 -7.83 -6.84
N MET A 14 -3.03 -8.81 -7.68
CA MET A 14 -2.97 -8.64 -9.13
C MET A 14 -3.96 -7.57 -9.63
N ALA A 15 -5.18 -7.55 -9.10
CA ALA A 15 -6.17 -6.53 -9.42
C ALA A 15 -5.68 -5.12 -9.05
N SER A 16 -5.03 -4.95 -7.90
CA SER A 16 -4.43 -3.66 -7.51
C SER A 16 -3.30 -3.24 -8.45
N VAL A 17 -2.43 -4.17 -8.87
CA VAL A 17 -1.34 -3.91 -9.82
C VAL A 17 -1.90 -3.46 -11.17
N ILE A 18 -2.93 -4.15 -11.68
CA ILE A 18 -3.59 -3.79 -12.94
C ILE A 18 -4.21 -2.38 -12.84
N ALA A 19 -4.87 -2.06 -11.74
CA ALA A 19 -5.44 -0.74 -11.52
C ALA A 19 -4.37 0.37 -11.49
N PHE A 20 -3.21 0.14 -10.83
CA PHE A 20 -2.10 1.09 -10.88
C PHE A 20 -1.53 1.24 -12.29
N ILE A 21 -1.40 0.16 -13.07
CA ILE A 21 -0.97 0.25 -14.47
C ILE A 21 -1.95 1.10 -15.29
N ILE A 22 -3.26 0.87 -15.15
CA ILE A 22 -4.28 1.69 -15.83
C ILE A 22 -4.13 3.16 -15.45
N SER A 23 -3.83 3.46 -14.18
CA SER A 23 -3.65 4.86 -13.73
C SER A 23 -2.47 5.57 -14.41
N PHE A 24 -1.37 4.86 -14.72
CA PHE A 24 -0.22 5.45 -15.42
C PHE A 24 -0.49 5.79 -16.88
N TYR A 25 -1.37 5.03 -17.54
CA TYR A 25 -1.66 5.17 -18.98
C TYR A 25 -2.99 5.87 -19.26
N SER A 26 -3.65 6.42 -18.25
CA SER A 26 -4.90 7.17 -18.39
C SER A 26 -4.80 8.54 -17.75
N THR A 27 -5.75 9.42 -18.06
CA THR A 27 -5.81 10.79 -17.53
C THR A 27 -7.21 11.12 -17.00
N GLY A 28 -7.31 12.23 -16.26
CA GLY A 28 -8.58 12.73 -15.73
C GLY A 28 -9.26 11.75 -14.77
N THR A 29 -10.58 11.61 -14.92
CA THR A 29 -11.43 10.81 -14.02
C THR A 29 -11.13 9.31 -14.08
N VAL A 30 -10.70 8.79 -15.23
CA VAL A 30 -10.34 7.38 -15.40
C VAL A 30 -9.10 7.03 -14.58
N SER A 31 -8.06 7.86 -14.66
CA SER A 31 -6.83 7.67 -13.86
C SER A 31 -7.12 7.73 -12.37
N LEU A 32 -7.92 8.72 -11.93
CA LEU A 32 -8.28 8.84 -10.52
C LEU A 32 -9.14 7.66 -10.03
N GLY A 33 -10.08 7.18 -10.83
CA GLY A 33 -10.86 5.98 -10.53
C GLY A 33 -9.98 4.73 -10.43
N ALA A 34 -8.99 4.60 -11.30
CA ALA A 34 -8.00 3.52 -11.27
C ALA A 34 -7.11 3.60 -10.00
N LEU A 35 -6.69 4.80 -9.59
CA LEU A 35 -5.95 5.00 -8.33
C LEU A 35 -6.79 4.62 -7.10
N LEU A 36 -8.03 5.13 -7.02
CA LEU A 36 -8.94 4.84 -5.91
C LEU A 36 -9.19 3.34 -5.77
N SER A 37 -9.49 2.67 -6.89
CA SER A 37 -9.70 1.22 -6.89
C SER A 37 -8.41 0.45 -6.55
N GLY A 38 -7.26 0.84 -7.12
CA GLY A 38 -5.96 0.22 -6.83
C GLY A 38 -5.61 0.25 -5.35
N TYR A 39 -5.68 1.41 -4.71
CA TYR A 39 -5.43 1.54 -3.27
C TYR A 39 -6.45 0.80 -2.42
N SER A 40 -7.75 0.85 -2.77
CA SER A 40 -8.80 0.17 -2.02
C SER A 40 -8.66 -1.35 -2.05
N VAL A 41 -8.37 -1.91 -3.23
CA VAL A 41 -8.14 -3.35 -3.41
C VAL A 41 -6.84 -3.78 -2.72
N LEU A 42 -5.80 -2.95 -2.76
CA LEU A 42 -4.54 -3.21 -2.07
C LEU A 42 -4.71 -3.26 -0.55
N ILE A 43 -5.51 -2.35 0.04
CA ILE A 43 -5.86 -2.39 1.47
C ILE A 43 -6.45 -3.76 1.83
N LEU A 44 -7.43 -4.23 1.06
CA LEU A 44 -8.06 -5.54 1.29
C LEU A 44 -7.04 -6.68 1.21
N ALA A 45 -6.15 -6.65 0.21
CA ALA A 45 -5.09 -7.66 0.09
C ALA A 45 -4.15 -7.67 1.30
N VAL A 46 -3.68 -6.50 1.74
CA VAL A 46 -2.77 -6.36 2.90
C VAL A 46 -3.47 -6.77 4.19
N MET A 47 -4.73 -6.40 4.39
CA MET A 47 -5.53 -6.84 5.54
C MET A 47 -5.65 -8.36 5.60
N MET A 48 -5.87 -9.02 4.46
CA MET A 48 -5.93 -10.48 4.42
C MET A 48 -4.59 -11.12 4.78
N ILE A 49 -3.47 -10.55 4.34
CA ILE A 49 -2.13 -11.03 4.71
C ILE A 49 -1.88 -10.86 6.21
N LEU A 50 -2.25 -9.71 6.79
CA LEU A 50 -2.14 -9.46 8.23
C LEU A 50 -2.89 -10.51 9.06
N LEU A 51 -4.10 -10.88 8.65
CA LEU A 51 -4.87 -11.94 9.35
C LEU A 51 -4.14 -13.29 9.35
N ILE A 52 -3.45 -13.65 8.26
CA ILE A 52 -2.62 -14.87 8.21
C ILE A 52 -1.47 -14.75 9.20
N LEU A 53 -0.75 -13.63 9.19
CA LEU A 53 0.41 -13.41 10.06
C LEU A 53 0.00 -13.47 11.54
N PHE A 54 -1.08 -12.79 11.92
CA PHE A 54 -1.60 -12.82 13.29
C PHE A 54 -2.00 -14.21 13.72
N ASN A 55 -2.76 -14.93 12.89
CA ASN A 55 -3.20 -16.30 13.19
C ASN A 55 -2.01 -17.25 13.38
N ASN A 56 -0.95 -17.11 12.58
CA ASN A 56 0.24 -17.94 12.71
C ASN A 56 1.03 -17.61 13.98
N VAL A 57 1.16 -16.34 14.37
CA VAL A 57 1.83 -15.96 15.62
C VAL A 57 1.07 -16.48 16.84
N ILE A 58 -0.25 -16.37 16.85
CA ILE A 58 -1.11 -16.85 17.95
C ILE A 58 -1.00 -18.37 18.09
N LYS A 59 -1.01 -19.12 16.98
CA LYS A 59 -0.90 -20.59 17.00
C LYS A 59 0.46 -21.11 17.47
N LEU A 60 1.55 -20.40 17.17
CA LEU A 60 2.91 -20.83 17.50
C LEU A 60 3.33 -20.48 18.94
N LYS A 61 2.59 -19.63 19.64
CA LYS A 61 2.96 -19.08 20.95
C LYS A 61 1.88 -19.29 22.01
N THR A 62 1.16 -20.40 21.95
CA THR A 62 0.06 -20.74 22.88
C THR A 62 0.46 -20.71 24.35
N ASP A 63 1.74 -20.93 24.68
CA ASP A 63 2.27 -20.94 26.05
C ASP A 63 3.10 -19.69 26.43
N ALA A 64 3.11 -18.66 25.59
CA ALA A 64 3.86 -17.43 25.86
C ALA A 64 3.03 -16.40 26.64
N SER A 65 3.71 -15.56 27.44
CA SER A 65 3.05 -14.40 28.07
C SER A 65 2.40 -13.49 27.02
N THR A 66 1.27 -12.87 27.39
CA THR A 66 0.48 -11.99 26.51
C THR A 66 1.33 -10.88 25.88
N LEU A 67 2.24 -10.27 26.64
CA LEU A 67 3.19 -9.28 26.15
C LEU A 67 4.13 -9.83 25.05
N ASN A 68 4.64 -11.04 25.23
CA ASN A 68 5.52 -11.68 24.24
C ASN A 68 4.76 -11.99 22.94
N VAL A 69 3.48 -12.32 23.02
CA VAL A 69 2.62 -12.50 21.83
C VAL A 69 2.43 -11.17 21.09
N ILE A 70 2.10 -10.10 21.80
CA ILE A 70 1.91 -8.76 21.21
C ILE A 70 3.20 -8.28 20.52
N LEU A 71 4.35 -8.38 21.17
CA LEU A 71 5.64 -7.98 20.58
C LEU A 71 6.00 -8.83 19.34
N SER A 72 5.61 -10.10 19.34
CA SER A 72 5.81 -10.99 18.18
C SER A 72 4.90 -10.62 17.01
N ILE A 73 3.66 -10.23 17.30
CA ILE A 73 2.73 -9.71 16.28
C ILE A 73 3.30 -8.43 15.68
N LEU A 74 3.73 -7.48 16.52
CA LEU A 74 4.25 -6.20 16.07
C LEU A 74 5.53 -6.36 15.23
N SER A 75 6.47 -7.21 15.65
CA SER A 75 7.71 -7.43 14.90
C SER A 75 7.51 -8.18 13.57
N SER A 76 6.54 -9.10 13.51
CA SER A 76 6.24 -9.86 12.28
C SER A 76 5.36 -9.10 11.29
N SER A 77 4.48 -8.24 11.81
CA SER A 77 3.43 -7.58 11.01
C SER A 77 3.61 -6.08 10.89
N GLY A 78 4.56 -5.48 11.62
CA GLY A 78 4.88 -4.06 11.60
C GLY A 78 5.07 -3.46 10.20
N PRO A 79 5.82 -4.11 9.28
CA PRO A 79 5.96 -3.60 7.91
C PRO A 79 4.61 -3.52 7.17
N PHE A 80 3.72 -4.48 7.39
CA PHE A 80 2.40 -4.51 6.76
C PHE A 80 1.45 -3.50 7.39
N LEU A 81 1.55 -3.26 8.70
CA LEU A 81 0.80 -2.21 9.38
C LEU A 81 1.23 -0.82 8.91
N LEU A 82 2.54 -0.59 8.73
CA LEU A 82 3.06 0.63 8.15
C LEU A 82 2.55 0.82 6.72
N MET A 83 2.66 -0.22 5.87
CA MET A 83 2.13 -0.22 4.51
C MET A 83 0.63 0.13 4.50
N LEU A 84 -0.17 -0.51 5.35
CA LEU A 84 -1.60 -0.25 5.47
C LEU A 84 -1.89 1.21 5.87
N GLY A 85 -1.17 1.75 6.85
CA GLY A 85 -1.33 3.13 7.29
C GLY A 85 -1.01 4.14 6.19
N VAL A 86 0.07 3.93 5.44
CA VAL A 86 0.48 4.82 4.35
C VAL A 86 -0.51 4.75 3.18
N ILE A 87 -0.97 3.55 2.80
CA ILE A 87 -2.00 3.39 1.76
C ILE A 87 -3.29 4.10 2.19
N GLY A 88 -3.72 3.90 3.44
CA GLY A 88 -4.91 4.55 3.99
C GLY A 88 -4.79 6.08 3.98
N LEU A 89 -3.63 6.63 4.34
CA LEU A 89 -3.38 8.05 4.28
C LEU A 89 -3.44 8.58 2.85
N ILE A 90 -2.76 7.95 1.89
CA ILE A 90 -2.79 8.39 0.48
C ILE A 90 -4.21 8.29 -0.09
N LEU A 91 -4.93 7.21 0.19
CA LEU A 91 -6.32 7.05 -0.24
C LEU A 91 -7.21 8.17 0.33
N TYR A 92 -7.05 8.49 1.63
CA TYR A 92 -7.75 9.61 2.26
C TYR A 92 -7.45 10.94 1.56
N LEU A 93 -6.18 11.21 1.22
CA LEU A 93 -5.80 12.45 0.51
C LEU A 93 -6.46 12.52 -0.87
N ILE A 94 -6.42 11.44 -1.65
CA ILE A 94 -7.03 11.40 -2.98
C ILE A 94 -8.54 11.64 -2.89
N ILE A 95 -9.22 11.04 -1.91
CA ILE A 95 -10.66 11.23 -1.71
C ILE A 95 -10.97 12.68 -1.29
N ARG A 96 -10.23 13.21 -0.32
CA ARG A 96 -10.44 14.56 0.23
C ARG A 96 -10.22 15.65 -0.81
N TYR A 97 -9.19 15.48 -1.64
CA TYR A 97 -8.75 16.47 -2.62
C TYR A 97 -9.16 16.10 -4.05
N LYS A 98 -10.13 15.20 -4.23
CA LYS A 98 -10.52 14.68 -5.55
C LYS A 98 -10.86 15.79 -6.56
N ASP A 99 -11.59 16.82 -6.13
CA ASP A 99 -12.13 17.82 -7.05
C ASP A 99 -11.00 18.69 -7.63
N ILE A 100 -10.03 19.07 -6.79
CA ILE A 100 -8.85 19.83 -7.25
C ILE A 100 -7.88 18.99 -8.08
N ILE A 101 -7.79 17.67 -7.81
CA ILE A 101 -6.97 16.75 -8.60
C ILE A 101 -7.58 16.55 -9.98
N VAL A 102 -8.90 16.32 -10.08
CA VAL A 102 -9.61 16.16 -11.36
C VAL A 102 -9.56 17.44 -12.19
N ALA A 103 -9.69 18.60 -11.54
CA ALA A 103 -9.58 19.90 -12.21
C ALA A 103 -8.15 20.22 -12.68
N GLY A 104 -7.14 19.42 -12.31
CA GLY A 104 -5.75 19.65 -12.69
C GLY A 104 -5.10 20.82 -11.95
N HIS A 105 -5.70 21.32 -10.86
CA HIS A 105 -5.21 22.48 -10.11
C HIS A 105 -4.11 22.12 -9.08
N VAL A 106 -3.59 20.90 -9.13
CA VAL A 106 -2.49 20.44 -8.26
C VAL A 106 -1.14 20.68 -8.91
N SER A 107 -0.13 21.04 -8.11
CA SER A 107 1.22 21.26 -8.62
C SER A 107 1.81 19.99 -9.24
N GLN A 108 2.77 20.15 -10.16
CA GLN A 108 3.44 19.01 -10.82
C GLN A 108 4.09 18.03 -9.82
N ASN A 109 4.51 18.55 -8.66
CA ASN A 109 5.10 17.75 -7.58
C ASN A 109 4.12 16.69 -7.06
N TYR A 110 2.81 16.95 -7.06
CA TYR A 110 1.81 15.95 -6.71
C TYR A 110 1.93 14.70 -7.60
N TYR A 111 1.95 14.88 -8.93
CA TYR A 111 2.03 13.76 -9.87
C TYR A 111 3.36 12.99 -9.73
N THR A 112 4.46 13.72 -9.54
CA THR A 112 5.79 13.11 -9.34
C THR A 112 5.81 12.24 -8.08
N PHE A 113 5.43 12.78 -6.92
CA PHE A 113 5.46 12.03 -5.66
C PHE A 113 4.37 10.95 -5.58
N SER A 114 3.23 11.13 -6.26
CA SER A 114 2.20 10.10 -6.40
C SER A 114 2.74 8.90 -7.18
N ASN A 115 3.36 9.15 -8.34
CA ASN A 115 3.96 8.10 -9.15
C ASN A 115 5.11 7.38 -8.42
N ILE A 116 5.96 8.12 -7.70
CA ILE A 116 7.02 7.52 -6.86
C ILE A 116 6.40 6.63 -5.79
N ALA A 117 5.35 7.09 -5.09
CA ALA A 117 4.68 6.29 -4.06
C ALA A 117 4.09 5.00 -4.64
N ILE A 118 3.43 5.06 -5.81
CA ILE A 118 2.91 3.88 -6.50
C ILE A 118 4.03 2.91 -6.86
N MET A 119 5.15 3.40 -7.42
CA MET A 119 6.28 2.54 -7.77
C MET A 119 6.89 1.85 -6.54
N LEU A 120 7.04 2.57 -5.44
CA LEU A 120 7.49 1.99 -4.18
C LEU A 120 6.50 0.95 -3.62
N PHE A 121 5.18 1.16 -3.78
CA PHE A 121 4.21 0.12 -3.44
C PHE A 121 4.30 -1.09 -4.36
N LEU A 122 4.49 -0.92 -5.67
CA LEU A 122 4.66 -2.04 -6.60
C LEU A 122 5.89 -2.90 -6.23
N ILE A 123 7.00 -2.25 -5.83
CA ILE A 123 8.19 -2.95 -5.32
C ILE A 123 7.87 -3.71 -4.03
N GLN A 124 7.19 -3.07 -3.07
CA GLN A 124 6.77 -3.73 -1.82
C GLN A 124 5.88 -4.93 -2.10
N ILE A 125 4.87 -4.78 -2.96
CA ILE A 125 3.95 -5.83 -3.38
C ILE A 125 4.71 -6.98 -4.02
N TYR A 126 5.70 -6.71 -4.87
CA TYR A 126 6.53 -7.75 -5.48
C TYR A 126 7.30 -8.56 -4.43
N ILE A 127 7.92 -7.90 -3.45
CA ILE A 127 8.63 -8.56 -2.35
C ILE A 127 7.66 -9.39 -1.50
N VAL A 128 6.49 -8.84 -1.19
CA VAL A 128 5.43 -9.55 -0.47
C VAL A 128 4.97 -10.77 -1.24
N TYR A 129 4.64 -10.62 -2.52
CA TYR A 129 4.14 -11.70 -3.38
C TYR A 129 5.14 -12.85 -3.50
N THR A 130 6.41 -12.55 -3.73
CA THR A 130 7.47 -13.56 -3.85
C THR A 130 7.69 -14.31 -2.53
N ASN A 131 7.60 -13.64 -1.38
CA ASN A 131 7.75 -14.29 -0.09
C ASN A 131 6.54 -15.15 0.28
N ILE A 132 5.31 -14.66 0.06
CA ILE A 132 4.09 -15.41 0.41
C ILE A 132 3.81 -16.58 -0.54
N ALA A 133 4.32 -16.51 -1.77
CA ALA A 133 4.25 -17.62 -2.72
C ALA A 133 5.21 -18.77 -2.38
N SER A 134 6.25 -18.51 -1.58
CA SER A 134 7.25 -19.52 -1.22
C SER A 134 6.69 -20.63 -0.32
N ASP A 135 7.18 -21.85 -0.51
CA ASP A 135 6.81 -23.01 0.33
C ASP A 135 7.14 -22.76 1.81
N LYS A 136 8.24 -22.04 2.07
CA LYS A 136 8.64 -21.62 3.42
C LYS A 136 7.54 -20.81 4.11
N PHE A 137 6.89 -19.88 3.41
CA PHE A 137 5.78 -19.11 3.99
C PHE A 137 4.53 -19.96 4.21
N GLN A 138 4.22 -20.89 3.31
CA GLN A 138 3.05 -21.77 3.44
C GLN A 138 3.15 -22.72 4.66
N ILE A 139 4.37 -23.14 4.97
CA ILE A 139 4.69 -24.03 6.10
C ILE A 139 4.85 -23.24 7.40
N THR A 140 5.68 -22.20 7.40
CA THR A 140 6.09 -21.50 8.64
C THR A 140 5.22 -20.30 8.97
N GLY A 141 4.51 -19.75 7.99
CA GLY A 141 3.72 -18.53 8.18
C GLY A 141 4.54 -17.26 8.42
N LYS A 142 5.86 -17.32 8.17
CA LYS A 142 6.81 -16.23 8.42
C LYS A 142 7.48 -15.79 7.14
N ILE A 143 7.73 -14.49 7.06
CA ILE A 143 8.53 -13.87 6.00
C ILE A 143 9.98 -13.82 6.46
N SER A 144 10.91 -13.92 5.51
CA SER A 144 12.33 -13.80 5.81
C SER A 144 12.65 -12.44 6.45
N PRO A 145 13.53 -12.37 7.46
CA PRO A 145 13.88 -11.10 8.11
C PRO A 145 14.39 -10.05 7.12
N SER A 146 15.18 -10.45 6.13
CA SER A 146 15.67 -9.56 5.07
C SER A 146 14.52 -8.94 4.24
N SER A 147 13.55 -9.74 3.81
CA SER A 147 12.40 -9.24 3.06
C SER A 147 11.51 -8.36 3.93
N SER A 148 11.32 -8.71 5.20
CA SER A 148 10.60 -7.89 6.17
C SER A 148 11.23 -6.50 6.31
N SER A 149 12.57 -6.44 6.46
CA SER A 149 13.32 -5.19 6.55
C SER A 149 13.23 -4.36 5.27
N LEU A 150 13.26 -4.99 4.08
CA LEU A 150 13.08 -4.29 2.81
C LEU A 150 11.68 -3.69 2.69
N ILE A 151 10.63 -4.44 3.03
CA ILE A 151 9.26 -3.92 3.05
C ILE A 151 9.18 -2.73 4.02
N TYR A 152 9.80 -2.82 5.19
CA TYR A 152 9.82 -1.73 6.16
C TYR A 152 10.54 -0.49 5.63
N LEU A 153 11.71 -0.66 5.01
CA LEU A 153 12.47 0.43 4.39
C LEU A 153 11.65 1.15 3.32
N PHE A 154 11.07 0.39 2.38
CA PHE A 154 10.21 0.98 1.34
C PHE A 154 8.95 1.60 1.94
N GLY A 155 8.40 1.02 3.02
CA GLY A 155 7.29 1.58 3.79
C GLY A 155 7.61 2.97 4.35
N ILE A 156 8.80 3.15 4.91
CA ILE A 156 9.28 4.46 5.39
C ILE A 156 9.41 5.44 4.24
N LEU A 157 10.01 5.04 3.11
CA LEU A 157 10.15 5.90 1.93
C LEU A 157 8.77 6.31 1.37
N THR A 158 7.81 5.38 1.32
CA THR A 158 6.43 5.71 0.92
C THR A 158 5.75 6.64 1.92
N SER A 159 6.03 6.50 3.21
CA SER A 159 5.50 7.41 4.24
C SER A 159 5.99 8.84 4.01
N LEU A 160 7.29 9.02 3.72
CA LEU A 160 7.83 10.33 3.37
C LEU A 160 7.14 10.92 2.12
N CYS A 161 6.91 10.10 1.08
CA CYS A 161 6.14 10.53 -0.08
C CYS A 161 4.71 10.96 0.29
N SER A 162 4.04 10.20 1.16
CA SER A 162 2.68 10.54 1.62
C SER A 162 2.61 11.87 2.40
N LEU A 163 3.65 12.19 3.18
CA LEU A 163 3.75 13.47 3.88
C LEU A 163 3.99 14.62 2.90
N ILE A 164 4.81 14.41 1.87
CA ILE A 164 5.01 15.41 0.81
C ILE A 164 3.69 15.64 0.06
N LEU A 165 2.96 14.58 -0.28
CA LEU A 165 1.64 14.68 -0.91
C LEU A 165 0.66 15.46 -0.02
N PHE A 166 0.65 15.19 1.28
CA PHE A 166 -0.16 15.94 2.23
C PHE A 166 0.16 17.44 2.20
N THR A 167 1.45 17.79 2.25
CA THR A 167 1.89 19.20 2.20
C THR A 167 1.50 19.86 0.87
N VAL A 168 1.74 19.19 -0.25
CA VAL A 168 1.39 19.71 -1.60
C VAL A 168 -0.12 19.96 -1.71
N LEU A 169 -0.93 18.97 -1.34
CA LEU A 169 -2.38 19.06 -1.45
C LEU A 169 -3.00 20.02 -0.43
N THR A 170 -2.31 20.36 0.65
CA THR A 170 -2.83 21.28 1.67
C THR A 170 -2.44 22.73 1.39
N TYR A 171 -1.22 22.98 0.91
CA TYR A 171 -0.65 24.33 0.82
C TYR A 171 -0.40 24.83 -0.60
N PHE A 172 -0.34 23.95 -1.60
CA PHE A 172 0.05 24.30 -2.98
C PHE A 172 -1.05 23.95 -4.00
N THR A 173 -2.31 24.13 -3.59
CA THR A 173 -3.51 23.82 -4.39
C THR A 173 -3.85 24.89 -5.44
N THR A 174 -3.12 26.00 -5.44
CA THR A 174 -3.26 27.09 -6.41
C THR A 174 -2.12 27.13 -7.43
N ASP A 175 -1.07 26.32 -7.26
CA ASP A 175 0.11 26.36 -8.14
C ASP A 175 -0.10 25.62 -9.46
N GLY A 176 -1.21 24.90 -9.62
CA GLY A 176 -1.58 24.20 -10.84
C GLY A 176 -2.40 25.03 -11.84
N PHE A 177 -2.71 26.30 -11.56
CA PHE A 177 -3.44 27.14 -12.52
C PHE A 177 -2.58 27.44 -13.75
N THR A 178 -2.78 26.70 -14.83
CA THR A 178 -2.31 27.10 -16.16
C THR A 178 -3.34 28.08 -16.73
N VAL A 179 -2.96 29.35 -16.90
CA VAL A 179 -3.77 30.30 -17.67
C VAL A 179 -3.86 29.74 -19.10
N SER A 180 -5.04 29.27 -19.48
CA SER A 180 -5.34 28.94 -20.88
C SER A 180 -5.33 30.26 -21.65
N ASN A 181 -4.17 30.63 -22.20
CA ASN A 181 -4.09 31.65 -23.24
C ASN A 181 -4.73 31.05 -24.48
N ASN A 182 -6.05 31.22 -24.60
CA ASN A 182 -6.75 31.13 -25.88
C ASN A 182 -6.40 32.33 -26.76
#